data_AF-A0A6N7PIK3-F1
#
_entry.id   AF-A0A6N7PIK3-F1
#
_cell.length_a   1.000
_cell.length_b   1.000
_cell.length_c   1.000
_cell.angle_alpha   90.00
_cell.angle_beta   90.00
_cell.angle_gamma   90.00
#
_symmetry.space_group_name_H-M   'P 1'
#
loop_
_entity.id
_entity.type
_entity.pdbx_description
1 polymer ?
#
loop_
_entity_poly.entity_id
_entity_poly.type
_entity_poly.pdbx_seq_one_letter_code
_entity_poly.pdbx_strand_id
1 'polypeptide(L)'
;MPVMTHRRPELRAPVVKLLETLVPAVRDGGEVPLLAIVESVAGDRLKNEVRKHLEARGNAVFQREGEKTTFENQGPALKIPLKRFDLKIAPRVAGEARLVEGGAELRFRGAETLSASKFLFSVRLEAITATDQRIHVDMEGDSFDQLFELI
;
A
#
# COMPACT_ATOMS: atom_id res chain seq x y z
N MET A 1 6.54 -13.11 -14.89
CA MET A 1 7.48 -12.29 -15.71
C MET A 1 8.63 -11.85 -14.80
N PRO A 2 9.76 -11.27 -15.27
CA PRO A 2 10.78 -10.81 -14.32
C PRO A 2 10.27 -9.62 -13.50
N VAL A 3 10.38 -9.71 -12.17
CA VAL A 3 10.10 -8.60 -11.24
C VAL A 3 10.97 -7.40 -11.63
N MET A 4 10.37 -6.21 -11.74
CA MET A 4 11.12 -5.00 -12.04
C MET A 4 11.78 -4.48 -10.76
N THR A 5 13.11 -4.66 -10.65
CA THR A 5 13.89 -4.14 -9.53
C THR A 5 14.35 -2.71 -9.80
N HIS A 6 14.15 -1.84 -8.82
CA HIS A 6 14.52 -0.43 -8.84
C HIS A 6 15.28 -0.08 -7.56
N ARG A 7 16.39 0.65 -7.65
CA ARG A 7 17.03 1.27 -6.48
C ARG A 7 16.39 2.62 -6.20
N ARG A 8 15.84 2.78 -5.00
CA ARG A 8 15.12 3.98 -4.55
C ARG A 8 15.54 4.34 -3.11
N PRO A 9 16.81 4.71 -2.88
CA PRO A 9 17.32 5.03 -1.54
C PRO A 9 16.57 6.21 -0.90
N GLU A 10 15.96 7.08 -1.69
CA GLU A 10 15.16 8.20 -1.19
C GLU A 10 13.87 7.75 -0.49
N LEU A 11 13.40 6.52 -0.73
CA LEU A 11 12.23 5.95 -0.04
C LEU A 11 12.56 5.40 1.35
N ARG A 12 13.85 5.31 1.71
CA ARG A 12 14.25 4.69 2.98
C ARG A 12 13.68 5.42 4.20
N ALA A 13 13.85 6.74 4.27
CA ALA A 13 13.33 7.55 5.38
C ALA A 13 11.79 7.46 5.53
N PRO A 14 10.98 7.63 4.47
CA PRO A 14 9.53 7.48 4.60
C PRO A 14 9.09 6.05 4.93
N VAL A 15 9.79 5.02 4.45
CA VAL A 15 9.50 3.61 4.82
C VAL A 15 9.78 3.36 6.29
N VAL A 16 10.95 3.77 6.80
CA VAL A 16 11.27 3.61 8.23
C VAL A 16 10.22 4.29 9.10
N LYS A 17 9.83 5.53 8.75
CA LYS A 17 8.76 6.26 9.45
C LYS A 17 7.40 5.54 9.37
N LEU A 18 7.07 4.92 8.24
CA LEU A 18 5.87 4.09 8.15
C LEU A 18 5.97 2.89 9.09
N LEU A 19 7.10 2.17 9.10
CA LEU A 19 7.28 0.97 9.92
C LEU A 19 7.18 1.25 11.42
N GLU A 20 7.59 2.43 11.89
CA GLU A 20 7.41 2.89 13.27
C GLU A 20 5.94 2.90 13.72
N THR A 21 4.99 3.07 12.80
CA THR A 21 3.55 3.07 13.08
C THR A 21 2.86 1.77 12.65
N LEU A 22 3.29 1.22 11.52
CA LEU A 22 2.71 0.01 10.94
C LEU A 22 3.02 -1.24 11.75
N VAL A 23 4.26 -1.43 12.22
CA VAL A 23 4.63 -2.62 12.99
C VAL A 23 3.85 -2.70 14.30
N PRO A 24 3.74 -1.63 15.11
CA PRO A 24 2.84 -1.64 16.28
C PRO A 24 1.38 -1.88 15.90
N ALA A 25 0.85 -1.23 14.86
CA ALA A 25 -0.55 -1.41 14.46
C ALA A 25 -0.86 -2.85 14.02
N VAL A 26 0.06 -3.50 13.31
CA VAL A 26 -0.09 -4.92 12.92
C VAL A 26 0.01 -5.84 14.14
N ARG A 27 0.85 -5.49 15.12
CA ARG A 27 1.05 -6.30 16.33
C ARG A 27 -0.11 -6.17 17.31
N ASP A 28 -0.57 -4.96 17.60
CA ASP A 28 -1.43 -4.69 18.75
C ASP A 28 -2.80 -4.11 18.34
N GLY A 29 -3.01 -3.92 17.03
CA GLY A 29 -4.12 -3.11 16.52
C GLY A 29 -3.80 -1.62 16.57
N GLY A 30 -4.62 -0.81 15.92
CA GLY A 30 -4.45 0.64 15.90
C GLY A 30 -4.79 1.25 14.56
N GLU A 31 -4.24 2.43 14.29
CA GLU A 31 -4.57 3.20 13.10
C GLU A 31 -3.30 3.65 12.38
N VAL A 32 -3.29 3.49 11.06
CA VAL A 32 -2.20 3.96 10.20
C VAL A 32 -2.80 4.84 9.11
N PRO A 33 -2.31 6.08 8.91
CA PRO A 33 -2.80 6.94 7.83
C PRO A 33 -2.64 6.26 6.47
N LEU A 34 -3.72 6.21 5.67
CA LEU A 34 -3.66 5.61 4.35
C LEU A 34 -2.66 6.34 3.44
N LEU A 35 -2.55 7.66 3.62
CA LEU A 35 -1.54 8.48 2.97
C LEU A 35 -0.12 7.94 3.21
N ALA A 36 0.23 7.59 4.45
CA ALA A 36 1.58 7.12 4.78
C ALA A 36 1.90 5.78 4.09
N ILE A 37 0.92 4.88 3.98
CA ILE A 37 1.04 3.62 3.25
C ILE A 37 1.37 3.90 1.77
N VAL A 38 0.61 4.80 1.13
CA VAL A 38 0.81 5.13 -0.30
C VAL A 38 2.10 5.92 -0.53
N GLU A 39 2.45 6.86 0.35
CA GLU A 39 3.68 7.67 0.25
C GLU A 39 4.94 6.82 0.42
N SER A 40 4.90 5.75 1.21
CA SER A 40 6.06 4.86 1.34
C SER A 40 6.43 4.20 0.01
N VAL A 41 5.44 3.91 -0.85
CA VAL A 41 5.63 3.30 -2.17
C VAL A 41 5.88 4.36 -3.25
N ALA A 42 5.07 5.43 -3.26
CA ALA A 42 5.11 6.44 -4.32
C ALA A 42 6.22 7.49 -4.12
N GLY A 43 6.65 7.71 -2.88
CA GLY A 43 7.55 8.78 -2.49
C GLY A 43 6.96 10.17 -2.70
N ASP A 44 7.82 11.13 -3.03
CA ASP A 44 7.50 12.52 -3.33
C ASP A 44 6.66 12.72 -4.60
N ARG A 45 6.57 11.69 -5.46
CA ARG A 45 5.89 11.73 -6.76
C ARG A 45 4.37 11.79 -6.67
N LEU A 46 3.82 11.67 -5.46
CA LEU A 46 2.38 11.73 -5.23
C LEU A 46 1.87 13.18 -5.39
N LYS A 47 1.04 13.41 -6.42
CA LYS A 47 0.44 14.73 -6.68
C LYS A 47 -0.41 15.19 -5.49
N ASN A 48 -0.43 16.50 -5.22
CA ASN A 48 -1.18 17.10 -4.11
C ASN A 48 -2.68 16.75 -4.09
N GLU A 49 -3.30 16.62 -5.27
CA GLU A 49 -4.71 16.19 -5.38
C GLU A 49 -4.93 14.79 -4.81
N VAL A 50 -4.02 13.85 -5.10
CA VAL A 50 -4.08 12.49 -4.56
C VAL A 50 -3.87 12.49 -3.06
N ARG A 51 -2.92 13.30 -2.56
CA ARG A 51 -2.68 13.46 -1.13
C ARG A 51 -3.95 13.91 -0.41
N LYS A 52 -4.60 14.98 -0.87
CA LYS A 52 -5.85 15.48 -0.29
C LYS A 52 -6.96 14.42 -0.25
N HIS A 53 -7.10 13.63 -1.31
CA HIS A 53 -8.10 12.56 -1.34
C HIS A 53 -7.79 11.42 -0.36
N LEU A 54 -6.52 11.05 -0.20
CA LEU A 54 -6.10 10.04 0.77
C LEU A 54 -6.21 10.55 2.20
N GLU A 55 -5.84 11.81 2.46
CA GLU A 55 -6.01 12.48 3.77
C GLU A 55 -7.48 12.53 4.18
N ALA A 56 -8.37 12.92 3.25
CA ALA A 56 -9.81 12.97 3.51
C ALA A 56 -10.41 11.60 3.83
N ARG A 57 -9.76 10.51 3.39
CA ARG A 57 -10.17 9.13 3.66
C ARG A 57 -9.69 8.63 5.03
N GLY A 58 -8.77 9.33 5.66
CA GLY A 58 -8.29 9.03 7.01
C GLY A 58 -7.43 7.77 7.10
N ASN A 59 -7.60 7.06 8.21
CA ASN A 59 -6.72 5.97 8.61
C ASN A 59 -7.25 4.60 8.18
N ALA A 60 -6.33 3.69 7.87
CA ALA A 60 -6.60 2.27 7.89
C ALA A 60 -6.58 1.80 9.35
N VAL A 61 -7.66 1.14 9.75
CA VAL A 61 -7.85 0.59 11.10
C VAL A 61 -7.39 -0.86 11.08
N PHE A 62 -6.46 -1.19 11.97
CA PHE A 62 -5.93 -2.53 12.19
C PHE A 62 -6.59 -3.14 13.40
N GLN A 63 -7.17 -4.33 13.23
CA GLN A 63 -7.84 -5.08 14.29
C GLN A 63 -7.20 -6.44 14.43
N ARG A 64 -6.73 -6.75 15.64
CA ARG A 64 -6.18 -8.05 15.99
C ARG A 64 -7.24 -8.95 16.60
N GLU A 65 -7.49 -10.08 15.95
CA GLU A 65 -8.38 -11.13 16.42
C GLU A 65 -7.56 -12.42 16.61
N GLY A 66 -7.10 -12.63 17.86
CA GLY A 66 -6.19 -13.74 18.19
C GLY A 66 -4.84 -13.62 17.48
N GLU A 67 -4.51 -14.61 16.65
CA GLU A 67 -3.26 -14.65 15.86
C GLU A 67 -3.36 -13.94 14.50
N LYS A 68 -4.53 -13.41 14.15
CA LYS A 68 -4.75 -12.73 12.88
C LYS A 68 -4.91 -11.23 13.08
N THR A 69 -4.28 -10.45 12.23
CA THR A 69 -4.55 -9.02 12.12
C THR A 69 -5.19 -8.72 10.78
N THR A 70 -6.32 -8.03 10.80
CA THR A 70 -6.98 -7.51 9.61
C THR A 70 -6.85 -6.01 9.58
N PHE A 71 -6.97 -5.42 8.39
CA PHE A 71 -7.05 -3.98 8.24
C PHE A 71 -8.21 -3.60 7.34
N GLU A 72 -8.81 -2.44 7.61
CA GLU A 72 -9.76 -1.84 6.71
C GLU A 72 -9.71 -0.32 6.70
N ASN A 73 -10.06 0.27 5.55
CA ASN A 73 -10.33 1.67 5.38
C ASN A 73 -11.56 1.83 4.49
N GLN A 74 -12.54 2.60 4.94
CA GLN A 74 -13.78 2.85 4.23
C GLN A 74 -13.85 4.31 3.78
N GLY A 75 -14.46 4.55 2.62
CA GLY A 75 -14.65 5.88 2.08
C GLY A 75 -15.31 5.88 0.70
N PRO A 76 -15.46 7.05 0.06
CA PRO A 76 -15.97 7.11 -1.30
C PRO A 76 -15.02 6.38 -2.26
N ALA A 77 -15.57 5.77 -3.31
CA ALA A 77 -14.76 5.31 -4.43
C ALA A 77 -14.02 6.51 -5.05
N LEU A 78 -12.72 6.36 -5.26
CA LEU A 78 -11.92 7.41 -5.90
C LEU A 78 -11.38 6.88 -7.22
N LYS A 79 -11.44 7.75 -8.24
CA LYS A 79 -10.81 7.52 -9.53
C LYS A 79 -9.97 8.74 -9.86
N ILE A 80 -8.66 8.53 -9.90
CA ILE A 80 -7.66 9.59 -10.06
C ILE A 80 -6.97 9.37 -11.42
N PRO A 81 -7.16 10.27 -12.39
CA PRO A 81 -6.49 10.15 -13.68
C PRO A 81 -4.99 10.46 -13.56
N LEU A 82 -4.14 9.49 -13.89
CA LEU A 82 -2.69 9.65 -14.01
C LEU A 82 -2.27 9.60 -15.48
N LYS A 83 -1.03 10.02 -15.77
CA LYS A 83 -0.54 10.19 -17.16
C LYS A 83 -0.63 8.90 -18.00
N ARG A 84 -0.54 7.72 -17.37
CA ARG A 84 -0.49 6.42 -18.08
C ARG A 84 -1.68 5.52 -17.77
N PHE A 85 -2.36 5.72 -16.65
CA PHE A 85 -3.45 4.89 -16.14
C PHE A 85 -4.30 5.69 -15.15
N ASP A 86 -5.50 5.21 -14.85
CA ASP A 86 -6.33 5.71 -13.76
C ASP A 86 -6.05 4.90 -12.50
N LEU A 87 -5.67 5.57 -11.41
CA LEU A 87 -5.61 4.97 -10.08
C LEU A 87 -7.04 4.92 -9.53
N LYS A 88 -7.50 3.72 -9.21
CA LYS A 88 -8.81 3.47 -8.61
C LYS A 88 -8.61 2.99 -7.18
N ILE A 89 -9.40 3.56 -6.28
CA ILE A 89 -9.45 3.17 -4.88
C ILE A 89 -10.87 2.69 -4.61
N ALA A 90 -11.01 1.41 -4.26
CA ALA A 90 -12.30 0.82 -3.93
C ALA A 90 -12.93 1.51 -2.70
N PRO A 91 -14.27 1.57 -2.58
CA PRO A 91 -14.94 2.16 -1.42
C PRO A 91 -14.42 1.61 -0.09
N ARG A 92 -14.14 0.32 -0.06
CA ARG A 92 -13.48 -0.38 1.04
C ARG A 92 -12.14 -0.91 0.55
N VAL A 93 -11.08 -0.55 1.25
CA VAL A 93 -9.77 -1.18 1.11
C VAL A 93 -9.55 -2.03 2.35
N ALA A 94 -9.44 -3.34 2.18
CA ALA A 94 -9.38 -4.26 3.31
C ALA A 94 -8.49 -5.47 3.01
N GLY A 95 -8.02 -6.12 4.05
CA GLY A 95 -7.09 -7.23 3.92
C GLY A 95 -6.61 -7.81 5.24
N GLU A 96 -5.60 -8.67 5.13
CA GLU A 96 -4.87 -9.25 6.25
C GLU A 96 -3.50 -8.61 6.35
N ALA A 97 -3.01 -8.44 7.57
CA ALA A 97 -1.68 -7.94 7.85
C ALA A 97 -0.91 -8.94 8.71
N ARG A 98 0.39 -9.07 8.43
CA ARG A 98 1.29 -9.91 9.23
C ARG A 98 2.66 -9.26 9.38
N LEU A 99 3.31 -9.57 10.50
CA LEU A 99 4.70 -9.20 10.70
C LEU A 99 5.60 -10.11 9.85
N VAL A 100 6.64 -9.52 9.29
CA VAL A 100 7.71 -10.23 8.59
C VAL A 100 9.05 -9.77 9.15
N GLU A 101 10.13 -10.47 8.81
CA GLU A 101 11.47 -10.04 9.21
C GLU A 101 11.75 -8.63 8.68
N GLY A 102 12.09 -7.70 9.59
CA GLY A 102 12.38 -6.31 9.26
C GLY A 102 11.17 -5.42 8.92
N GLY A 103 9.92 -5.90 9.05
CA GLY A 103 8.76 -5.05 8.81
C GLY A 103 7.39 -5.75 8.82
N ALA A 104 6.56 -5.42 7.84
CA ALA A 104 5.18 -5.93 7.75
C ALA A 104 4.74 -6.15 6.29
N GLU A 105 3.81 -7.09 6.13
CA GLU A 105 3.13 -7.37 4.87
C GLU A 105 1.63 -7.08 5.02
N LEU A 106 1.06 -6.39 4.03
CA LEU A 106 -0.37 -6.14 3.86
C LEU A 106 -0.86 -6.90 2.63
N ARG A 107 -1.76 -7.87 2.81
CA ARG A 107 -2.41 -8.62 1.73
C ARG A 107 -3.85 -8.16 1.56
N PHE A 108 -4.19 -7.65 0.39
CA PHE A 108 -5.50 -7.09 0.12
C PHE A 108 -6.50 -8.16 -0.33
N ARG A 109 -7.78 -7.95 0.02
CA ARG A 109 -8.85 -8.90 -0.31
C ARG A 109 -9.46 -8.58 -1.68
N GLY A 110 -9.04 -9.29 -2.72
CA GLY A 110 -9.74 -9.32 -4.02
C GLY A 110 -10.05 -7.92 -4.57
N ALA A 111 -11.34 -7.57 -4.69
CA ALA A 111 -11.77 -6.26 -5.19
C ALA A 111 -11.69 -5.12 -4.16
N GLU A 112 -11.43 -5.39 -2.88
CA GLU A 112 -11.31 -4.42 -1.78
C GLU A 112 -9.89 -3.83 -1.71
N THR A 113 -9.40 -3.30 -2.83
CA THR A 113 -8.00 -2.85 -2.98
C THR A 113 -7.85 -1.64 -3.92
N LEU A 114 -6.61 -1.17 -4.04
CA LEU A 114 -6.21 -0.20 -5.05
C LEU A 114 -5.98 -0.91 -6.38
N SER A 115 -6.35 -0.27 -7.49
CA SER A 115 -6.06 -0.81 -8.82
C SER A 115 -5.57 0.27 -9.77
N ALA A 116 -4.66 -0.12 -10.65
CA ALA A 116 -4.25 0.68 -11.81
C ALA A 116 -5.04 0.19 -13.02
N SER A 117 -5.79 1.07 -13.67
CA SER A 117 -6.61 0.69 -14.82
C SER A 117 -6.37 1.57 -16.05
N LYS A 118 -6.40 0.96 -17.23
CA LYS A 118 -6.30 1.64 -18.51
C LYS A 118 -7.21 0.94 -19.52
N PHE A 119 -8.20 1.67 -20.06
CA PHE A 119 -9.24 1.10 -20.93
C PHE A 119 -9.92 -0.12 -20.29
N LEU A 120 -9.85 -1.29 -20.95
CA LEU A 120 -10.45 -2.56 -20.51
C LEU A 120 -9.56 -3.35 -19.54
N PHE A 121 -8.33 -2.91 -19.30
CA PHE A 121 -7.38 -3.58 -18.43
C PHE A 121 -7.35 -2.93 -17.05
N SER A 122 -7.40 -3.74 -16.01
CA SER A 122 -7.27 -3.32 -14.62
C SER A 122 -6.38 -4.32 -13.91
N VAL A 123 -5.38 -3.82 -13.19
CA VAL A 123 -4.49 -4.63 -12.37
C VAL A 123 -4.67 -4.19 -10.94
N ARG A 124 -4.99 -5.15 -10.07
CA ARG A 124 -5.18 -4.90 -8.64
C ARG A 124 -3.89 -5.06 -7.88
N LEU A 125 -3.78 -4.32 -6.79
CA LEU A 125 -2.74 -4.53 -5.79
C LEU A 125 -3.14 -5.72 -4.91
N GLU A 126 -2.31 -6.75 -4.87
CA GLU A 126 -2.54 -7.96 -4.09
C GLU A 126 -1.82 -7.90 -2.74
N ALA A 127 -0.57 -7.44 -2.73
CA ALA A 127 0.18 -7.27 -1.50
C ALA A 127 1.19 -6.13 -1.53
N ILE A 128 1.47 -5.56 -0.37
CA ILE A 128 2.65 -4.71 -0.13
C ILE A 128 3.43 -5.33 1.01
N THR A 129 4.69 -5.67 0.76
CA THR A 129 5.66 -5.97 1.81
C THR A 129 6.59 -4.79 1.96
N ALA A 130 6.64 -4.18 3.15
CA ALA A 130 7.59 -3.12 3.46
C ALA A 130 8.53 -3.60 4.56
N THR A 131 9.84 -3.49 4.31
CA THR A 131 10.89 -3.71 5.29
C THR A 131 11.86 -2.53 5.31
N ASP A 132 12.73 -2.51 6.31
CA ASP A 132 13.84 -1.55 6.43
C ASP A 132 14.84 -1.58 5.25
N GLN A 133 14.79 -2.62 4.42
CA GLN A 133 15.69 -2.81 3.27
C GLN A 133 15.00 -2.69 1.91
N ARG A 134 13.72 -3.03 1.81
CA ARG A 134 13.01 -3.10 0.52
C ARG A 134 11.51 -2.90 0.64
N ILE A 135 10.91 -2.50 -0.47
CA ILE A 135 9.46 -2.54 -0.67
C ILE A 135 9.17 -3.50 -1.82
N HIS A 136 8.31 -4.48 -1.60
CA HIS A 136 7.78 -5.33 -2.65
C HIS A 136 6.30 -5.02 -2.84
N VAL A 137 5.93 -4.63 -4.05
CA VAL A 137 4.55 -4.33 -4.45
C VAL A 137 4.13 -5.42 -5.43
N ASP A 138 3.22 -6.27 -4.97
CA ASP A 138 2.69 -7.44 -5.68
C ASP A 138 1.38 -7.04 -6.37
N MET A 139 1.35 -7.17 -7.69
CA MET A 139 0.25 -6.74 -8.54
C MET A 139 -0.32 -7.94 -9.31
N GLU A 140 -1.65 -8.01 -9.39
CA GLU A 140 -2.41 -9.13 -9.96
C GLU A 140 -1.78 -9.75 -11.22
N GLY A 141 -1.38 -11.02 -11.10
CA GLY A 141 -0.81 -11.83 -12.17
C GLY A 141 0.71 -11.71 -12.38
N ASP A 142 1.47 -11.31 -11.36
CA ASP A 142 2.95 -11.21 -11.31
C ASP A 142 3.59 -10.44 -12.48
N SER A 143 2.76 -9.68 -13.21
CA SER A 143 3.13 -9.09 -14.49
C SER A 143 3.61 -7.65 -14.32
N PHE A 144 3.35 -7.05 -13.15
CA PHE A 144 3.69 -5.66 -12.83
C PHE A 144 4.31 -5.50 -11.43
N ASP A 145 4.82 -6.59 -10.87
CA ASP A 145 5.48 -6.58 -9.56
C ASP A 145 6.68 -5.64 -9.58
N GLN A 146 6.76 -4.85 -8.53
CA GLN A 146 7.83 -3.88 -8.35
C GLN A 146 8.57 -4.16 -7.06
N LEU A 147 9.89 -4.30 -7.19
CA LEU A 147 10.80 -4.39 -6.06
C LEU A 147 11.61 -3.11 -5.97
N PHE A 148 11.48 -2.39 -4.86
CA PHE A 148 12.26 -1.20 -4.57
C PHE A 148 13.31 -1.51 -3.51
N GLU A 149 14.58 -1.52 -3.88
CA GLU A 149 15.71 -1.60 -2.94
C GLU A 149 15.94 -0.21 -2.31
N LEU A 150 16.11 -0.17 -0.99
CA LEU A 150 16.32 1.08 -0.22
C LEU A 150 17.81 1.40 0.01
N ILE A 151 18.70 0.67 -0.65
CA ILE A 151 20.17 0.76 -0.56
C ILE A 151 20.81 1.38 -1.81
#